data_AF-A0A948YVG8-F1
#
_entry.id   AF-A0A948YVG8-F1
#
_cell.length_a   1.000
_cell.length_b   1.000
_cell.length_c   1.000
_cell.angle_alpha   90.00
_cell.angle_beta   90.00
_cell.angle_gamma   90.00
#
_symmetry.space_group_name_H-M   'P 1'
#
loop_
_entity.id
_entity.type
_entity.pdbx_description
1 polymer ?
#
loop_
_entity_poly.entity_id
_entity_poly.type
_entity_poly.pdbx_seq_one_letter_code
_entity_poly.pdbx_strand_id
1 'polypeptide(L)'
;MLDPFANHLHTLLQGKRIALSKISSQDRKKLQTLLESGVVEEKRVGAGRSIELCDHGALQAYADKEYPCGLEEQSGLNATPRSSAVAHYRDAKKAISTDAEILQVCAGSRRNVLIRDGQVLPLVEWCQAAGVAAIRLDDVSRWTGAGLISVVENLELFLHFEKLGIESDLIYYAAGRASARVLTWLSSPGMQSFQIVHFGDYDPVGVDEYLRLKRACPDRVTMYVPDNIENLFSRYGKMALLEDSKDVLMRLRKEEDNTARQLVSLMDRYNCGLEQEILLFVERTFNKIQFSGSGHV
;
A
#
# COMPACT_ATOMS: atom_id res chain seq x y z
N MET A 1 19.68 1.21 12.79
CA MET A 1 19.74 1.94 14.07
C MET A 1 19.56 0.91 15.17
N LEU A 2 20.50 0.82 16.13
CA LEU A 2 20.53 -0.19 17.19
C LEU A 2 19.23 -0.16 18.00
N ASP A 3 18.65 -1.33 18.33
CA ASP A 3 17.49 -1.44 19.21
C ASP A 3 17.90 -1.03 20.64
N PRO A 4 17.43 0.13 21.16
CA PRO A 4 17.84 0.61 22.47
C PRO A 4 17.42 -0.34 23.60
N PHE A 5 16.34 -1.11 23.40
CA PHE A 5 15.83 -2.05 24.39
C PHE A 5 16.74 -3.28 24.54
N ALA A 6 17.25 -3.81 23.42
CA ALA A 6 18.19 -4.94 23.43
C ALA A 6 19.47 -4.59 24.22
N ASN A 7 19.97 -3.37 24.06
CA ASN A 7 21.13 -2.87 24.82
C ASN A 7 20.85 -2.78 26.33
N HIS A 8 19.62 -2.42 26.73
CA HIS A 8 19.23 -2.43 28.14
C HIS A 8 19.19 -3.86 28.70
N LEU A 9 18.62 -4.82 27.99
CA LEU A 9 18.60 -6.23 28.41
C LEU A 9 20.02 -6.78 28.53
N HIS A 10 20.87 -6.53 27.54
CA HIS A 10 22.26 -6.95 27.55
C HIS A 10 23.04 -6.35 28.74
N THR A 11 22.84 -5.07 29.03
CA THR A 11 23.45 -4.40 30.19
C THR A 11 23.00 -5.04 31.51
N LEU A 12 21.71 -5.36 31.65
CA LEU A 12 21.19 -6.02 32.85
C LEU A 12 21.72 -7.45 33.00
N LEU A 13 21.80 -8.23 31.91
CA LEU A 13 22.35 -9.59 31.90
C LEU A 13 23.85 -9.64 32.22
N GLN A 14 24.58 -8.56 31.97
CA GLN A 14 25.96 -8.36 32.45
C GLN A 14 26.05 -8.01 33.95
N GLY A 15 24.92 -8.01 34.68
CA GLY A 15 24.86 -7.65 36.10
C GLY A 15 25.03 -6.15 36.38
N LYS A 16 24.94 -5.30 35.35
CA LYS A 16 25.05 -3.84 35.51
C LYS A 16 23.67 -3.23 35.76
N ARG A 17 23.63 -2.18 36.57
CA ARG A 17 22.42 -1.39 36.82
C ARG A 17 22.20 -0.32 35.78
N ILE A 18 20.93 -0.01 35.49
CA ILE A 18 20.54 1.03 34.54
C ILE A 18 19.78 2.14 35.26
N ALA A 19 20.23 3.39 35.13
CA ALA A 19 19.50 4.53 35.66
C ALA A 19 18.18 4.72 34.90
N LEU A 20 17.07 4.92 35.62
CA LEU A 20 15.76 5.11 35.00
C LEU A 20 15.70 6.29 34.02
N SER A 21 16.51 7.33 34.24
CA SER A 21 16.64 8.48 33.33
C SER A 21 17.16 8.11 31.93
N LYS A 22 17.85 6.96 31.78
CA LYS A 22 18.35 6.46 30.49
C LYS A 22 17.35 5.60 29.73
N ILE A 23 16.22 5.25 30.37
CA ILE A 23 15.21 4.35 29.80
C ILE A 23 14.04 5.19 29.27
N SER A 24 13.74 5.02 27.99
CA SER A 24 12.62 5.70 27.31
C SER A 24 11.27 5.32 27.91
N SER A 25 10.24 6.15 27.72
CA SER A 25 8.88 5.84 28.19
C SER A 25 8.30 4.55 27.58
N GLN A 26 8.71 4.22 26.35
CA GLN A 26 8.32 3.00 25.65
C GLN A 26 9.01 1.77 26.24
N ASP A 27 10.32 1.84 26.51
CA ASP A 27 11.07 0.73 27.10
C ASP A 27 10.64 0.47 28.54
N ARG A 28 10.28 1.53 29.28
CA ARG A 28 9.70 1.37 30.64
C ARG A 28 8.42 0.54 30.63
N LYS A 29 7.56 0.69 29.61
CA LYS A 29 6.35 -0.15 29.47
C LYS A 29 6.72 -1.61 29.21
N LYS A 30 7.75 -1.88 28.41
CA LYS A 30 8.23 -3.25 28.17
C LYS A 30 8.84 -3.87 29.42
N LEU A 31 9.59 -3.10 30.21
CA LEU A 31 10.15 -3.54 31.50
C LEU A 31 9.09 -3.71 32.59
N GLN A 32 7.89 -3.14 32.45
CA GLN A 32 6.85 -3.21 33.46
C GLN A 32 6.47 -4.66 33.78
N THR A 33 6.32 -5.51 32.77
CA THR A 33 6.03 -6.95 32.98
C THR A 33 7.17 -7.66 33.73
N LEU A 34 8.43 -7.25 33.51
CA LEU A 34 9.59 -7.80 34.22
C LEU A 34 9.69 -7.29 35.66
N LEU A 35 9.26 -6.06 35.93
CA LEU A 35 9.14 -5.50 37.27
C LEU A 35 8.02 -6.18 38.06
N GLU A 36 6.85 -6.36 37.44
CA GLU A 36 5.69 -7.02 38.05
C GLU A 36 5.94 -8.50 38.36
N SER A 37 6.76 -9.18 37.54
CA SER A 37 7.17 -10.57 37.78
C SER A 37 8.40 -10.72 38.69
N GLY A 38 8.99 -9.61 39.15
CA GLY A 38 10.16 -9.62 40.03
C GLY A 38 11.48 -10.06 39.36
N VAL A 39 11.52 -10.14 38.03
CA VAL A 39 12.74 -10.49 37.27
C VAL A 39 13.77 -9.38 37.37
N VAL A 40 13.31 -8.13 37.41
CA VAL A 40 14.12 -6.94 37.69
C VAL A 40 13.45 -6.13 38.79
N GLU A 41 14.24 -5.35 39.52
CA GLU A 41 13.73 -4.51 40.62
C GLU A 41 14.20 -3.06 40.46
N GLU A 42 13.35 -2.12 40.85
CA GLU A 42 13.69 -0.72 40.93
C GLU A 42 14.24 -0.37 42.33
N LYS A 43 15.51 0.03 42.42
CA LYS A 43 16.14 0.48 43.66
C LYS A 43 16.47 1.96 43.66
N ARG A 44 16.37 2.57 44.84
CA ARG A 44 16.85 3.95 45.07
C ARG A 44 18.37 3.96 45.20
N VAL A 45 19.02 4.83 44.43
CA VAL A 45 20.47 5.04 44.48
C VAL A 45 20.72 6.55 44.53
N GLY A 46 21.13 7.04 45.71
CA GLY A 46 21.28 8.48 45.97
C GLY A 46 19.97 9.24 45.76
N ALA A 47 20.00 10.30 44.95
CA ALA A 47 18.81 11.08 44.57
C ALA A 47 18.01 10.46 43.40
N GLY A 48 18.48 9.34 42.83
CA GLY A 48 17.90 8.70 41.64
C GLY A 48 17.34 7.30 41.89
N ARG A 49 16.85 6.68 40.80
CA ARG A 49 16.31 5.30 40.79
C ARG A 49 16.96 4.52 39.66
N SER A 50 17.30 3.27 39.89
CA SER A 50 17.91 2.37 38.91
C SER A 50 17.22 1.02 38.90
N ILE A 51 17.26 0.36 37.75
CA ILE A 51 16.80 -1.02 37.58
C ILE A 51 18.00 -1.94 37.75
N GLU A 52 17.81 -2.98 38.57
CA GLU A 52 18.78 -4.04 38.84
C GLU A 52 18.17 -5.40 38.50
N LEU A 53 19.02 -6.35 38.10
CA LEU A 53 18.62 -7.72 37.78
C LEU A 53 18.47 -8.53 39.08
N CYS A 54 17.31 -9.20 39.23
CA CYS A 54 17.02 -10.08 40.36
C CYS A 54 17.07 -11.56 39.96
N ASP A 55 16.57 -11.90 38.77
CA ASP A 55 16.58 -13.27 38.24
C ASP A 55 17.23 -13.31 36.86
N HIS A 56 18.48 -13.77 36.84
CA HIS A 56 19.26 -13.90 35.61
C HIS A 56 18.67 -14.92 34.64
N GLY A 57 18.20 -16.07 35.14
CA GLY A 57 17.64 -17.12 34.29
C GLY A 57 16.32 -16.70 33.63
N ALA A 58 15.45 -16.03 34.38
CA ALA A 58 14.20 -15.51 33.84
C ALA A 58 14.42 -14.36 32.85
N LEU A 59 15.39 -13.47 33.11
CA LEU A 59 15.73 -12.41 32.15
C LEU A 59 16.37 -12.97 30.89
N GLN A 60 17.23 -13.99 30.98
CA GLN A 60 17.82 -14.66 29.83
C GLN A 60 16.74 -15.37 29.01
N ALA A 61 15.84 -16.12 29.65
CA ALA A 61 14.73 -16.77 28.95
C ALA A 61 13.78 -15.75 28.28
N TYR A 62 13.55 -14.60 28.91
CA TYR A 62 12.82 -13.50 28.30
C TYR A 62 13.58 -12.92 27.10
N ALA A 63 14.89 -12.69 27.23
CA ALA A 63 15.72 -12.18 26.14
C ALA A 63 15.80 -13.16 24.97
N ASP A 64 15.95 -14.46 25.21
CA ASP A 64 15.99 -15.49 24.17
C ASP A 64 14.63 -15.65 23.47
N LYS A 65 13.54 -15.46 24.21
CA LYS A 65 12.18 -15.46 23.66
C LYS A 65 11.92 -14.25 22.77
N GLU A 66 12.35 -13.07 23.19
CA GLU A 66 12.13 -11.81 22.46
C GLU A 66 13.18 -11.57 21.36
N TYR A 67 14.40 -12.07 21.53
CA TYR A 67 15.56 -11.94 20.62
C TYR A 67 16.21 -13.31 20.33
N PRO A 68 15.57 -14.18 19.52
CA PRO A 68 16.04 -15.55 19.27
C PRO A 68 17.42 -15.67 18.62
N CYS A 69 17.88 -14.60 17.96
CA CYS A 69 19.21 -14.54 17.33
C CYS A 69 20.29 -13.93 18.24
N GLY A 70 19.99 -13.72 19.52
CA GLY A 70 20.91 -13.15 20.50
C GLY A 70 20.92 -11.62 20.53
N LEU A 71 21.55 -11.08 21.57
CA LEU A 71 21.59 -9.65 21.86
C LEU A 71 22.81 -8.92 21.24
N GLU A 72 23.74 -9.65 20.62
CA GLU A 72 25.10 -9.16 20.33
C GLU A 72 25.43 -8.90 18.84
N GLU A 73 24.66 -9.37 17.85
CA GLU A 73 25.03 -9.20 16.43
C GLU A 73 24.16 -8.20 15.65
N GLN A 74 24.74 -7.01 15.42
CA GLN A 74 24.36 -6.06 14.38
C GLN A 74 25.61 -5.60 13.62
N SER A 75 26.07 -6.36 12.62
CA SER A 75 26.79 -5.87 11.42
C SER A 75 27.44 -7.05 10.69
N GLY A 76 26.85 -7.54 9.60
CA GLY A 76 27.59 -8.47 8.74
C GLY A 76 26.83 -9.35 7.76
N LEU A 77 25.51 -9.44 7.81
CA LEU A 77 24.77 -10.28 6.86
C LEU A 77 23.96 -9.41 5.90
N ASN A 78 24.14 -9.66 4.61
CA ASN A 78 23.28 -9.25 3.49
C ASN A 78 21.87 -9.83 3.66
N ALA A 79 21.18 -9.42 4.73
CA ALA A 79 19.86 -9.87 5.08
C ALA A 79 18.87 -8.76 4.69
N THR A 80 17.92 -9.10 3.84
CA THR A 80 16.77 -8.24 3.52
C THR A 80 16.08 -7.76 4.81
N PRO A 81 15.38 -6.60 4.79
CA PRO A 81 14.67 -6.07 5.95
C PRO A 81 13.66 -7.05 6.59
N ARG A 82 13.17 -8.03 5.82
CA ARG A 82 12.28 -9.09 6.31
C ARG A 82 13.01 -10.16 7.10
N SER A 83 14.19 -10.59 6.64
CA SER A 83 15.02 -11.56 7.36
C SER A 83 15.54 -11.02 8.69
N SER A 84 15.86 -9.72 8.77
CA SER A 84 16.24 -9.08 10.04
C SER A 84 15.03 -8.88 10.98
N ALA A 85 13.82 -8.65 10.46
CA ALA A 85 12.63 -8.50 11.28
C ALA A 85 12.04 -9.81 11.81
N VAL A 86 12.15 -10.92 11.05
CA VAL A 86 11.79 -12.26 11.54
C VAL A 86 12.72 -12.69 12.67
N ALA A 87 14.00 -12.33 12.58
CA ALA A 87 14.99 -12.55 13.63
C ALA A 87 14.77 -11.69 14.89
N HIS A 88 14.05 -10.57 14.80
CA HIS A 88 13.96 -9.59 15.91
C HIS A 88 12.61 -9.52 16.62
N TYR A 89 11.49 -9.96 16.03
CA TYR A 89 10.18 -9.70 16.65
C TYR A 89 9.15 -10.83 16.54
N ARG A 90 9.51 -11.99 15.95
CA ARG A 90 8.59 -13.13 15.71
C ARG A 90 7.25 -12.75 15.06
N ASP A 91 7.20 -11.57 14.44
CA ASP A 91 6.01 -10.95 13.88
C ASP A 91 6.41 -10.25 12.58
N ALA A 92 6.34 -11.00 11.48
CA ALA A 92 6.66 -10.54 10.13
C ALA A 92 5.77 -9.34 9.68
N LYS A 93 4.78 -8.95 10.48
CA LYS A 93 3.86 -7.82 10.23
C LYS A 93 4.36 -6.48 10.78
N LYS A 94 5.41 -6.46 11.62
CA LYS A 94 5.99 -5.20 12.17
C LYS A 94 7.20 -4.68 11.39
N ALA A 95 7.67 -5.42 10.38
CA ALA A 95 8.66 -4.93 9.42
C ALA A 95 7.97 -3.95 8.45
N ILE A 96 7.81 -2.71 8.89
CA ILE A 96 7.25 -1.63 8.09
C ILE A 96 8.27 -1.29 6.99
N SER A 97 8.00 -1.77 5.77
CA SER A 97 8.78 -1.66 4.53
C SER A 97 9.78 -2.77 4.22
N THR A 98 9.45 -3.55 3.19
CA THR A 98 10.41 -4.27 2.36
C THR A 98 11.20 -3.27 1.52
N ASP A 99 12.45 -3.58 1.17
CA ASP A 99 13.31 -2.75 0.30
C ASP A 99 12.79 -2.68 -1.15
N ALA A 100 11.89 -3.61 -1.51
CA ALA A 100 11.22 -3.64 -2.80
C ALA A 100 9.77 -4.13 -2.69
N GLU A 101 8.98 -3.84 -3.72
CA GLU A 101 7.61 -4.30 -3.93
C GLU A 101 7.48 -4.91 -5.33
N ILE A 102 6.54 -5.83 -5.53
CA ILE A 102 6.25 -6.41 -6.85
C ILE A 102 5.04 -5.69 -7.41
N LEU A 103 5.17 -5.12 -8.61
CA LEU A 103 4.04 -4.58 -9.36
C LEU A 103 3.61 -5.62 -10.39
N GLN A 104 2.30 -5.82 -10.49
CA GLN A 104 1.69 -6.61 -11.55
C GLN A 104 1.18 -5.64 -12.62
N VAL A 105 1.66 -5.82 -13.84
CA VAL A 105 1.39 -4.91 -14.95
C VAL A 105 1.07 -5.64 -16.24
N CYS A 106 0.27 -5.00 -17.08
CA CYS A 106 0.01 -5.40 -18.45
C CYS A 106 0.43 -4.28 -19.41
N ALA A 107 0.95 -4.64 -20.59
CA ALA A 107 1.12 -3.68 -21.68
C ALA A 107 -0.25 -3.36 -22.28
N GLY A 108 -0.67 -2.09 -22.22
CA GLY A 108 -1.92 -1.63 -22.83
C GLY A 108 -1.78 -1.30 -24.31
N SER A 109 -0.56 -0.99 -24.76
CA SER A 109 -0.26 -0.67 -26.16
C SER A 109 0.81 -1.59 -26.74
N ARG A 110 1.06 -1.49 -28.05
CA ARG A 110 2.14 -2.22 -28.74
C ARG A 110 3.53 -1.61 -28.50
N ARG A 111 3.65 -0.62 -27.63
CA ARG A 111 4.89 0.10 -27.35
C ARG A 111 5.34 -0.18 -25.91
N ASN A 112 6.63 -0.43 -25.76
CA ASN A 112 7.24 -0.53 -24.44
C ASN A 112 7.53 0.89 -23.92
N VAL A 113 6.82 1.30 -22.87
CA VAL A 113 6.87 2.66 -22.33
C VAL A 113 7.70 2.82 -21.06
N LEU A 114 8.09 1.70 -20.44
CA LEU A 114 8.78 1.70 -19.15
C LEU A 114 10.26 1.37 -19.35
N ILE A 115 11.11 2.21 -18.76
CA ILE A 115 12.56 2.13 -18.84
C ILE A 115 13.11 1.96 -17.43
N ARG A 116 14.03 1.01 -17.25
CA ARG A 116 14.75 0.78 -16.00
C ARG A 116 16.25 0.83 -16.26
N ASP A 117 16.99 1.65 -15.51
CA ASP A 117 18.44 1.77 -15.62
C ASP A 117 18.89 2.04 -17.08
N GLY A 118 18.11 2.86 -17.81
CA GLY A 118 18.33 3.19 -19.23
C GLY A 118 17.92 2.11 -20.24
N GLN A 119 17.42 0.95 -19.80
CA GLN A 119 16.96 -0.13 -20.67
C GLN A 119 15.44 -0.14 -20.78
N VAL A 120 14.93 -0.18 -22.01
CA VAL A 120 13.50 -0.35 -22.28
C VAL A 120 13.08 -1.76 -21.88
N LEU A 121 12.10 -1.88 -21.00
CA LEU A 121 11.58 -3.19 -20.59
C LEU A 121 10.67 -3.77 -21.69
N PRO A 122 10.87 -5.02 -22.13
CA PRO A 122 10.05 -5.65 -23.17
C PRO A 122 8.69 -6.14 -22.62
N LEU A 123 7.94 -5.23 -21.99
CA LEU A 123 6.63 -5.50 -21.37
C LEU A 123 5.63 -6.13 -22.34
N VAL A 124 5.62 -5.68 -23.60
CA VAL A 124 4.72 -6.24 -24.63
C VAL A 124 4.96 -7.73 -24.82
N GLU A 125 6.22 -8.14 -24.95
CA GLU A 125 6.60 -9.54 -25.14
C GLU A 125 6.28 -10.38 -23.89
N TRP A 126 6.57 -9.85 -22.70
CA TRP A 126 6.24 -10.52 -21.44
C TRP A 126 4.74 -10.74 -21.27
N CYS A 127 3.93 -9.72 -21.55
CA CYS A 127 2.47 -9.82 -21.40
C CYS A 127 1.85 -10.71 -22.48
N GLN A 128 2.38 -10.71 -23.71
CA GLN A 128 1.94 -11.64 -24.75
C GLN A 128 2.22 -13.10 -24.37
N ALA A 129 3.36 -13.38 -23.73
CA ALA A 129 3.76 -14.72 -23.35
C ALA A 129 3.05 -15.23 -22.08
N ALA A 130 2.86 -14.35 -21.09
CA ALA A 130 2.42 -14.74 -19.74
C ALA A 130 1.04 -14.19 -19.33
N GLY A 131 0.42 -13.33 -20.14
CA GLY A 131 -0.79 -12.59 -19.81
C GLY A 131 -0.55 -11.39 -18.90
N VAL A 132 0.31 -11.53 -17.89
CA VAL A 132 0.67 -10.48 -16.93
C VAL A 132 2.18 -10.48 -16.69
N ALA A 133 2.81 -9.31 -16.61
CA ALA A 133 4.20 -9.15 -16.21
C ALA A 133 4.30 -8.76 -14.72
N ALA A 134 5.32 -9.27 -14.05
CA ALA A 134 5.68 -8.86 -12.70
C ALA A 134 7.01 -8.11 -12.72
N ILE A 135 7.04 -6.89 -12.20
CA ILE A 135 8.25 -6.07 -12.10
C ILE A 135 8.57 -5.75 -10.64
N ARG A 136 9.84 -5.79 -10.28
CA ARG A 136 10.31 -5.44 -8.94
C ARG A 136 10.56 -3.93 -8.86
N LEU A 137 9.72 -3.21 -8.14
CA LEU A 137 9.89 -1.81 -7.78
C LEU A 137 10.77 -1.69 -6.54
N ASP A 138 11.99 -1.19 -6.70
CA ASP A 138 12.96 -0.95 -5.63
C ASP A 138 13.28 0.55 -5.50
N ASP A 139 14.34 1.00 -6.15
CA ASP A 139 14.81 2.38 -6.17
C ASP A 139 14.11 3.14 -7.30
N VAL A 140 13.29 4.13 -6.94
CA VAL A 140 12.48 4.91 -7.88
C VAL A 140 13.32 5.71 -8.88
N SER A 141 14.57 6.04 -8.55
CA SER A 141 15.46 6.82 -9.44
C SER A 141 15.87 6.08 -10.70
N ARG A 142 15.71 4.74 -10.70
CA ARG A 142 16.04 3.87 -11.83
C ARG A 142 14.98 3.88 -12.92
N TRP A 143 13.79 4.41 -12.64
CA TRP A 143 12.63 4.29 -13.49
C TRP A 143 12.37 5.56 -14.27
N THR A 144 12.16 5.41 -15.57
CA THR A 144 11.68 6.49 -16.43
C THR A 144 10.65 5.96 -17.43
N GLY A 145 9.85 6.85 -17.99
CA GLY A 145 8.94 6.50 -19.08
C GLY A 145 7.96 7.61 -19.40
N ALA A 146 7.10 7.38 -20.40
CA ALA A 146 6.09 8.32 -20.82
C ALA A 146 4.89 7.60 -21.43
N GLY A 147 3.70 8.21 -21.31
CA GLY A 147 2.47 7.66 -21.88
C GLY A 147 1.30 7.75 -20.90
N LEU A 148 0.40 6.77 -20.99
CA LEU A 148 -0.77 6.67 -20.13
C LEU A 148 -0.70 5.43 -19.21
N ILE A 149 -0.83 5.64 -17.90
CA ILE A 149 -0.94 4.58 -16.90
C ILE A 149 -2.39 4.44 -16.44
N SER A 150 -2.96 3.26 -16.59
CA SER A 150 -4.23 2.90 -15.95
C SER A 150 -3.97 2.18 -14.64
N VAL A 151 -4.36 2.78 -13.52
CA VAL A 151 -4.26 2.20 -12.18
C VAL A 151 -5.58 1.52 -11.86
N VAL A 152 -5.60 0.20 -11.83
CA VAL A 152 -6.82 -0.62 -11.74
C VAL A 152 -6.88 -1.33 -10.39
N GLU A 153 -7.92 -1.08 -9.60
CA GLU A 153 -8.09 -1.69 -8.30
C GLU A 153 -8.65 -3.12 -8.37
N ASN A 154 -9.59 -3.36 -9.29
CA ASN A 154 -10.29 -4.63 -9.39
C ASN A 154 -9.54 -5.65 -10.25
N LEU A 155 -9.41 -6.90 -9.77
CA LEU A 155 -8.69 -7.96 -10.47
C LEU A 155 -9.38 -8.37 -11.78
N GLU A 156 -10.71 -8.51 -11.78
CA GLU A 156 -11.45 -8.94 -12.96
C GLU A 156 -11.37 -7.86 -14.05
N LEU A 157 -11.48 -6.58 -13.67
CA LEU A 157 -11.27 -5.47 -14.60
C LEU A 157 -9.83 -5.45 -15.15
N PHE A 158 -8.83 -5.69 -14.30
CA PHE A 158 -7.43 -5.73 -14.72
C PHE A 158 -7.16 -6.84 -15.75
N LEU A 159 -7.67 -8.04 -15.51
CA LEU A 159 -7.50 -9.20 -16.40
C LEU A 159 -8.26 -9.06 -17.72
N HIS A 160 -9.24 -8.17 -17.77
CA HIS A 160 -10.12 -7.97 -18.92
C HIS A 160 -10.17 -6.51 -19.40
N PHE A 161 -9.10 -5.76 -19.14
CA PHE A 161 -9.04 -4.33 -19.41
C PHE A 161 -9.25 -4.02 -20.89
N GLU A 162 -8.84 -4.92 -21.78
CA GLU A 162 -9.03 -4.78 -23.23
C GLU A 162 -10.51 -4.65 -23.62
N LYS A 163 -11.43 -5.19 -22.83
CA LYS A 163 -12.87 -5.13 -23.09
C LYS A 163 -13.45 -3.74 -22.86
N LEU A 164 -12.70 -2.84 -22.22
CA LEU A 164 -13.14 -1.46 -22.02
C LEU A 164 -12.98 -0.60 -23.26
N GLY A 165 -12.17 -1.01 -24.24
CA GLY A 165 -11.89 -0.19 -25.42
C GLY A 165 -11.20 1.15 -25.10
N ILE A 166 -10.63 1.30 -23.91
CA ILE A 166 -9.95 2.51 -23.47
C ILE A 166 -8.46 2.38 -23.76
N GLU A 167 -7.88 3.43 -24.33
CA GLU A 167 -6.44 3.49 -24.58
C GLU A 167 -5.66 3.53 -23.25
N SER A 168 -4.58 2.76 -23.20
CA SER A 168 -3.61 2.76 -22.11
C SER A 168 -2.27 2.29 -22.66
N ASP A 169 -1.15 2.79 -22.14
CA ASP A 169 0.16 2.24 -22.48
C ASP A 169 0.62 1.23 -21.43
N LEU A 170 0.30 1.46 -20.16
CA LEU A 170 0.66 0.62 -19.03
C LEU A 170 -0.54 0.44 -18.10
N ILE A 171 -0.95 -0.80 -17.85
CA ILE A 171 -2.03 -1.11 -16.91
C ILE A 171 -1.37 -1.68 -15.66
N TYR A 172 -1.62 -1.08 -14.50
CA TYR A 172 -1.09 -1.49 -13.21
C TYR A 172 -2.22 -1.98 -12.30
N TYR A 173 -2.10 -3.19 -11.77
CA TYR A 173 -3.03 -3.73 -10.79
C TYR A 173 -2.67 -3.27 -9.37
N ALA A 174 -3.50 -2.39 -8.81
CA ALA A 174 -3.28 -1.79 -7.49
C ALA A 174 -3.73 -2.67 -6.33
N ALA A 175 -4.70 -3.58 -6.55
CA ALA A 175 -5.29 -4.43 -5.52
C ALA A 175 -5.81 -3.62 -4.30
N GLY A 176 -6.52 -2.53 -4.58
CA GLY A 176 -6.94 -1.53 -3.60
C GLY A 176 -5.94 -0.38 -3.49
N ARG A 177 -5.58 0.01 -2.26
CA ARG A 177 -4.79 1.22 -2.01
C ARG A 177 -3.34 1.07 -2.46
N ALA A 178 -2.87 2.01 -3.28
CA ALA A 178 -1.48 2.06 -3.70
C ALA A 178 -0.54 2.24 -2.50
N SER A 179 0.56 1.50 -2.47
CA SER A 179 1.56 1.63 -1.40
C SER A 179 2.23 3.01 -1.44
N ALA A 180 2.86 3.42 -0.32
CA ALA A 180 3.67 4.64 -0.29
C ALA A 180 4.82 4.60 -1.31
N ARG A 181 5.37 3.41 -1.57
CA ARG A 181 6.44 3.19 -2.56
C ARG A 181 5.92 3.41 -3.98
N VAL A 182 4.74 2.88 -4.30
CA VAL A 182 4.08 3.12 -5.60
C VAL A 182 3.76 4.60 -5.80
N LEU A 183 3.24 5.29 -4.77
CA LEU A 183 3.01 6.73 -4.88
C LEU A 183 4.31 7.52 -5.12
N THR A 184 5.38 7.17 -4.41
CA THR A 184 6.70 7.81 -4.58
C THR A 184 7.27 7.53 -5.97
N TRP A 185 7.03 6.33 -6.51
CA TRP A 185 7.40 5.98 -7.87
C TRP A 185 6.63 6.79 -8.91
N LEU A 186 5.30 6.85 -8.82
CA LEU A 186 4.44 7.61 -9.73
C LEU A 186 4.71 9.13 -9.67
N SER A 187 5.13 9.64 -8.52
CA SER A 187 5.49 11.06 -8.33
C SER A 187 6.96 11.36 -8.64
N SER A 188 7.79 10.35 -8.95
CA SER A 188 9.23 10.54 -9.18
C SER A 188 9.51 11.36 -10.45
N PRO A 189 10.68 12.01 -10.56
CA PRO A 189 11.05 12.80 -11.74
C PRO A 189 10.98 12.01 -13.05
N GLY A 190 11.39 10.74 -13.05
CA GLY A 190 11.39 9.89 -14.24
C GLY A 190 10.00 9.50 -14.75
N MET A 191 8.97 9.64 -13.91
CA MET A 191 7.60 9.24 -14.23
C MET A 191 6.68 10.44 -14.54
N GLN A 192 7.20 11.68 -14.55
CA GLN A 192 6.39 12.89 -14.78
C GLN A 192 5.76 12.97 -16.17
N SER A 193 6.32 12.27 -17.16
CA SER A 193 5.76 12.19 -18.51
C SER A 193 4.62 11.18 -18.65
N PHE A 194 4.17 10.58 -17.55
CA PHE A 194 2.95 9.76 -17.52
C PHE A 194 1.74 10.55 -17.05
N GLN A 195 0.66 10.43 -17.83
CA GLN A 195 -0.70 10.68 -17.36
C GLN A 195 -1.23 9.42 -16.67
N ILE A 196 -2.09 9.60 -15.67
CA ILE A 196 -2.59 8.55 -14.81
C ILE A 196 -4.11 8.60 -14.83
N VAL A 197 -4.73 7.47 -15.15
CA VAL A 197 -6.18 7.27 -15.05
C VAL A 197 -6.43 6.23 -13.97
N HIS A 198 -7.11 6.64 -12.92
CA HIS A 198 -7.53 5.75 -11.85
C HIS A 198 -8.85 5.08 -12.20
N PHE A 199 -8.82 3.76 -12.19
CA PHE A 199 -9.95 2.88 -12.22
C PHE A 199 -10.09 2.32 -10.81
N GLY A 200 -10.86 3.00 -9.98
CA GLY A 200 -11.32 2.50 -8.67
C GLY A 200 -12.83 2.24 -8.66
N ASP A 201 -13.31 1.72 -7.55
CA ASP A 201 -14.74 1.64 -7.28
C ASP A 201 -15.37 3.04 -7.18
N TYR A 202 -16.63 3.15 -7.58
CA TYR A 202 -17.41 4.38 -7.43
C TYR A 202 -18.08 4.38 -6.05
N ASP A 203 -17.26 4.30 -5.01
CA ASP A 203 -17.62 4.33 -3.60
C ASP A 203 -16.73 5.32 -2.83
N PRO A 204 -16.94 5.55 -1.52
CA PRO A 204 -16.11 6.48 -0.78
C PRO A 204 -14.62 6.10 -0.73
N VAL A 205 -14.28 4.82 -0.72
CA VAL A 205 -12.88 4.37 -0.61
C VAL A 205 -12.14 4.57 -1.93
N GLY A 206 -12.75 4.18 -3.06
CA GLY A 206 -12.18 4.39 -4.38
C GLY A 206 -12.00 5.87 -4.70
N VAL A 207 -12.96 6.72 -4.32
CA VAL A 207 -12.82 8.18 -4.49
C VAL A 207 -11.71 8.76 -3.59
N ASP A 208 -11.55 8.28 -2.34
CA ASP A 208 -10.44 8.69 -1.47
C ASP A 208 -9.08 8.29 -2.04
N GLU A 209 -8.98 7.10 -2.66
CA GLU A 209 -7.74 6.64 -3.29
C GLU A 209 -7.40 7.42 -4.57
N TYR A 210 -8.40 7.72 -5.41
CA TYR A 210 -8.24 8.68 -6.51
C TYR A 210 -7.66 10.02 -6.03
N LEU A 211 -8.25 10.62 -4.99
CA LEU A 211 -7.76 11.89 -4.45
C LEU A 211 -6.36 11.76 -3.86
N ARG A 212 -6.03 10.63 -3.25
CA ARG A 212 -4.67 10.35 -2.74
C ARG A 212 -3.65 10.26 -3.88
N LEU A 213 -3.98 9.59 -4.98
CA LEU A 213 -3.17 9.59 -6.21
C LEU A 213 -3.01 11.00 -6.76
N LYS A 214 -4.11 11.76 -6.87
CA LYS A 214 -4.10 13.13 -7.41
C LYS A 214 -3.25 14.09 -6.58
N ARG A 215 -3.28 13.98 -5.26
CA ARG A 215 -2.41 14.77 -4.36
C ARG A 215 -0.93 14.40 -4.53
N ALA A 216 -0.62 13.13 -4.77
CA ALA A 216 0.76 12.69 -5.01
C ALA A 216 1.28 13.07 -6.40
N CYS A 217 0.40 13.12 -7.40
CA CYS A 217 0.71 13.44 -8.79
C CYS A 217 -0.22 14.55 -9.33
N PRO A 218 -0.04 15.82 -8.87
CA PRO A 218 -0.90 16.93 -9.29
C PRO A 218 -0.93 17.07 -10.82
N ASP A 219 -2.10 17.46 -11.35
CA ASP A 219 -2.35 17.73 -12.78
C ASP A 219 -2.13 16.55 -13.75
N ARG A 220 -1.82 15.36 -13.23
CA ARG A 220 -1.57 14.15 -14.02
C ARG A 220 -2.54 13.02 -13.73
N VAL A 221 -3.45 13.18 -12.78
CA VAL A 221 -4.39 12.12 -12.37
C VAL A 221 -5.83 12.51 -12.69
N THR A 222 -6.51 11.60 -13.37
CA THR A 222 -7.96 11.62 -13.58
C THR A 222 -8.57 10.32 -13.05
N MET A 223 -9.87 10.32 -12.75
CA MET A 223 -10.62 9.09 -12.49
C MET A 223 -11.44 8.75 -13.73
N TYR A 224 -11.48 7.49 -14.12
CA TYR A 224 -12.34 7.07 -15.21
C TYR A 224 -13.81 7.07 -14.75
N VAL A 225 -14.64 7.87 -15.40
CA VAL A 225 -16.09 7.94 -15.14
C VAL A 225 -16.82 7.80 -16.48
N PRO A 226 -17.63 6.74 -16.69
CA PRO A 226 -18.36 6.57 -17.94
C PRO A 226 -19.50 7.58 -18.05
N ASP A 227 -19.87 7.95 -19.29
CA ASP A 227 -20.93 8.95 -19.54
C ASP A 227 -22.29 8.56 -18.94
N ASN A 228 -22.57 7.25 -18.84
CA ASN A 228 -23.82 6.72 -18.29
C ASN A 228 -23.75 6.41 -16.78
N ILE A 229 -22.76 6.92 -16.04
CA ILE A 229 -22.52 6.58 -14.63
C ILE A 229 -23.77 6.72 -13.75
N GLU A 230 -24.58 7.76 -13.95
CA GLU A 230 -25.80 7.97 -13.17
C GLU A 230 -26.82 6.81 -13.35
N ASN A 231 -26.96 6.29 -14.57
CA ASN A 231 -27.80 5.13 -14.85
C ASN A 231 -27.28 3.88 -14.13
N LEU A 232 -25.96 3.73 -14.04
CA LEU A 232 -25.34 2.60 -13.36
C LEU A 232 -25.59 2.64 -11.85
N PHE A 233 -25.45 3.81 -11.21
CA PHE A 233 -25.82 4.00 -9.81
C PHE A 233 -27.28 3.64 -9.55
N SER A 234 -28.19 4.16 -10.39
CA SER A 234 -29.62 3.91 -10.25
C SER A 234 -30.01 2.43 -10.37
N ARG A 235 -29.28 1.64 -11.14
CA ARG A 235 -29.66 0.25 -11.48
C ARG A 235 -28.89 -0.81 -10.70
N TYR A 236 -27.63 -0.55 -10.39
CA TYR A 236 -26.70 -1.55 -9.85
C TYR A 236 -26.05 -1.13 -8.53
N GLY A 237 -26.32 0.07 -8.04
CA GLY A 237 -25.73 0.56 -6.82
C GLY A 237 -26.10 -0.28 -5.60
N LYS A 238 -25.17 -0.39 -4.65
CA LYS A 238 -25.30 -1.15 -3.40
C LYS A 238 -25.14 -0.24 -2.19
N MET A 239 -26.13 -0.25 -1.29
CA MET A 239 -26.10 0.53 -0.05
C MET A 239 -24.94 0.14 0.87
N ALA A 240 -24.63 -1.17 0.95
CA ALA A 240 -23.59 -1.72 1.82
C ALA A 240 -22.21 -1.06 1.63
N LEU A 241 -21.89 -0.61 0.40
CA LEU A 241 -20.63 0.07 0.09
C LEU A 241 -20.47 1.43 0.79
N LEU A 242 -21.57 2.04 1.23
CA LEU A 242 -21.53 3.29 2.01
C LEU A 242 -21.47 3.02 3.52
N GLU A 243 -22.00 1.88 3.99
CA GLU A 243 -22.18 1.60 5.41
C GLU A 243 -20.84 1.49 6.14
N ASP A 244 -19.87 0.84 5.49
CA ASP A 244 -18.52 0.61 6.03
C ASP A 244 -17.60 1.84 5.94
N SER A 245 -18.01 2.85 5.17
CA SER A 245 -17.15 3.98 4.78
C SER A 245 -17.76 5.36 5.07
N LYS A 246 -18.68 5.45 6.05
CA LYS A 246 -19.39 6.69 6.42
C LYS A 246 -18.45 7.84 6.76
N ASP A 247 -17.40 7.58 7.53
CA ASP A 247 -16.43 8.61 7.91
C ASP A 247 -15.67 9.14 6.69
N VAL A 248 -15.35 8.26 5.73
CA VAL A 248 -14.71 8.66 4.47
C VAL A 248 -15.66 9.51 3.65
N LEU A 249 -16.92 9.09 3.47
CA LEU A 249 -17.94 9.84 2.76
C LEU A 249 -18.15 11.24 3.36
N MET A 250 -18.18 11.36 4.69
CA MET A 250 -18.28 12.64 5.38
C MET A 250 -17.11 13.58 5.11
N ARG A 251 -15.89 13.05 4.95
CA ARG A 251 -14.74 13.86 4.51
C ARG A 251 -14.87 14.27 3.05
N LEU A 252 -15.24 13.33 2.17
CA LEU A 252 -15.34 13.57 0.73
C LEU A 252 -16.35 14.66 0.37
N ARG A 253 -17.43 14.81 1.15
CA ARG A 253 -18.40 15.93 1.00
C ARG A 253 -17.77 17.33 1.13
N LYS A 254 -16.56 17.43 1.69
CA LYS A 254 -15.82 18.69 1.85
C LYS A 254 -14.77 18.92 0.76
N GLU A 255 -14.55 17.94 -0.12
CA GLU A 255 -13.56 18.06 -1.18
C GLU A 255 -14.08 18.95 -2.31
N GLU A 256 -13.18 19.73 -2.92
CA GLU A 256 -13.53 20.67 -3.99
C GLU A 256 -13.36 20.07 -5.40
N ASP A 257 -12.77 18.88 -5.51
CA ASP A 257 -12.55 18.21 -6.79
C ASP A 257 -13.87 17.90 -7.51
N ASN A 258 -14.00 18.36 -8.76
CA ASN A 258 -15.24 18.23 -9.54
C ASN A 258 -15.69 16.77 -9.70
N THR A 259 -14.76 15.85 -9.95
CA THR A 259 -15.07 14.43 -10.14
C THR A 259 -15.52 13.80 -8.83
N ALA A 260 -14.81 14.09 -7.73
CA ALA A 260 -15.22 13.63 -6.40
C ALA A 260 -16.61 14.18 -6.03
N ARG A 261 -16.88 15.47 -6.27
CA ARG A 261 -18.19 16.09 -5.99
C ARG A 261 -19.31 15.49 -6.81
N GLN A 262 -19.08 15.19 -8.08
CA GLN A 262 -20.04 14.50 -8.94
C GLN A 262 -20.40 13.12 -8.37
N LEU A 263 -19.39 12.31 -8.05
CA LEU A 263 -19.60 10.96 -7.54
C LEU A 263 -20.25 10.96 -6.14
N VAL A 264 -19.83 11.84 -5.24
CA VAL A 264 -20.47 12.02 -3.93
C VAL A 264 -21.93 12.45 -4.08
N SER A 265 -22.26 13.33 -5.03
CA SER A 265 -23.65 13.70 -5.30
C SER A 265 -24.49 12.52 -5.79
N LEU A 266 -23.92 11.58 -6.55
CA LEU A 266 -24.61 10.36 -6.97
C LEU A 266 -24.80 9.42 -5.78
N MET A 267 -23.78 9.24 -4.94
CA MET A 267 -23.88 8.45 -3.72
C MET A 267 -24.96 8.99 -2.78
N ASP A 268 -25.03 10.31 -2.59
CA ASP A 268 -26.04 10.95 -1.75
C ASP A 268 -27.45 10.85 -2.35
N ARG A 269 -27.58 10.95 -3.68
CA ARG A 269 -28.88 10.85 -4.39
C ARG A 269 -29.45 9.44 -4.37
N TYR A 270 -28.63 8.44 -4.64
CA TYR A 270 -29.06 7.04 -4.75
C TYR A 270 -28.83 6.22 -3.48
N ASN A 271 -28.18 6.83 -2.47
CA ASN A 271 -27.84 6.22 -1.19
C ASN A 271 -27.05 4.91 -1.33
N CYS A 272 -26.15 4.84 -2.31
CA CYS A 272 -25.37 3.65 -2.63
C CYS A 272 -23.99 3.98 -3.19
N GLY A 273 -23.07 3.02 -3.14
CA GLY A 273 -21.86 3.01 -3.97
C GLY A 273 -22.05 2.10 -5.18
N LEU A 274 -21.07 2.07 -6.08
CA LEU A 274 -21.11 1.23 -7.27
C LEU A 274 -19.74 0.55 -7.50
N GLU A 275 -19.75 -0.77 -7.61
CA GLU A 275 -18.56 -1.58 -7.89
C GLU A 275 -18.09 -1.40 -9.34
N GLN A 276 -16.79 -1.48 -9.54
CA GLN A 276 -16.12 -1.28 -10.81
C GLN A 276 -16.42 -2.37 -11.86
N GLU A 277 -16.70 -3.62 -11.47
CA GLU A 277 -16.95 -4.73 -12.41
C GLU A 277 -18.11 -4.45 -13.37
N ILE A 278 -19.00 -3.51 -13.02
CA ILE A 278 -20.11 -3.11 -13.89
C ILE A 278 -19.64 -2.59 -15.25
N LEU A 279 -18.43 -2.03 -15.34
CA LEU A 279 -17.85 -1.52 -16.57
C LEU A 279 -17.70 -2.62 -17.64
N LEU A 280 -17.42 -3.85 -17.22
CA LEU A 280 -17.32 -5.02 -18.13
C LEU A 280 -18.69 -5.43 -18.70
N PHE A 281 -19.79 -5.04 -18.07
CA PHE A 281 -21.15 -5.33 -18.52
C PHE A 281 -21.68 -4.29 -19.52
N VAL A 282 -21.33 -3.02 -19.31
CA VAL A 282 -21.81 -1.89 -20.14
C VAL A 282 -21.29 -2.00 -21.58
N GLU A 283 -20.00 -2.29 -21.75
CA GLU A 283 -19.38 -2.45 -23.08
C GLU A 283 -19.94 -3.64 -23.89
N ARG A 284 -20.33 -4.71 -23.22
CA ARG A 284 -21.01 -5.85 -23.88
C ARG A 284 -22.39 -5.47 -24.42
N THR A 285 -23.04 -4.48 -23.83
CA THR A 285 -24.39 -4.04 -24.22
C THR A 285 -24.32 -3.04 -25.38
N PHE A 286 -23.37 -2.10 -25.37
CA PHE A 286 -23.14 -1.18 -26.49
C PHE A 286 -22.66 -1.88 -27.76
N ASN A 287 -21.74 -2.84 -27.64
CA ASN A 287 -21.29 -3.63 -28.80
C ASN A 287 -22.39 -4.53 -29.39
N LYS A 288 -23.30 -5.07 -28.56
CA LYS A 288 -24.44 -5.85 -29.08
C LYS A 288 -25.44 -5.00 -29.87
N ILE A 289 -25.68 -3.75 -29.47
CA ILE A 289 -26.62 -2.86 -30.17
C ILE A 289 -26.06 -2.46 -31.54
N GLN A 290 -24.74 -2.21 -31.66
CA GLN A 290 -24.12 -1.88 -32.95
C GLN A 290 -24.11 -3.05 -33.95
N PHE A 291 -23.94 -4.30 -33.50
CA PHE A 291 -23.99 -5.46 -34.40
C PHE A 291 -25.41 -5.98 -34.71
N SER A 292 -26.45 -5.49 -34.03
CA SER A 292 -27.85 -5.78 -34.39
C SER A 292 -28.47 -4.81 -35.41
N GLY A 293 -27.71 -3.80 -35.86
CA GLY A 293 -28.20 -2.75 -36.77
C GLY A 293 -27.80 -2.89 -38.25
N SER A 294 -27.02 -3.90 -38.63
CA SER A 294 -26.55 -4.13 -40.00
C SER A 294 -27.12 -5.41 -40.61
N GLY A 295 -28.44 -5.53 -40.59
CA GLY A 295 -29.20 -6.53 -41.33
C GLY A 295 -30.47 -5.92 -41.93
N HIS A 296 -30.51 -5.87 -43.26
CA HIS A 296 -31.57 -5.31 -44.14
C HIS A 296 -31.39 -3.80 -44.36
N VAL A 297 -30.99 -3.31 -45.54
CA VAL A 297 -31.37 -3.64 -46.92
C VAL A 297 -30.17 -3.52 -47.86
#